data_AF-U2Z0S8-F1
#
_entry.id   AF-U2Z0S8-F1
#
_cell.length_a   1.000
_cell.length_b   1.000
_cell.length_c   1.000
_cell.angle_alpha   90.00
_cell.angle_beta   90.00
_cell.angle_gamma   90.00
#
_symmetry.space_group_name_H-M   'P 1'
#
loop_
_entity.id
_entity.type
_entity.pdbx_description
1 polymer ?
#
loop_
_entity_poly.entity_id
_entity_poly.type
_entity_poly.pdbx_seq_one_letter_code
_entity_poly.pdbx_strand_id
1 'polypeptide(L)'
;MTDPILLLTRPETAARRFLAELEVAAGRHLRAVIAPLLRIDEMTPPRPATPPAVLILTSERGALGAARMGYAGLPAWCVGPRTAQAARAVGLEPRAGGGTAETMRAAILAAPEEGPLLHLRGDHQRGDLPARLRAAGRDCGDAVVYAQTTCPLSAEARALLDGAVPVVVPVFSPRSAALLAECAPVAAPLALVAISAAAARALAPLGGVVTRATHPEAIAMIDATLVAHATFGSMTQSGGSGA
;
A
#
# COMPACT_ATOMS: atom_id res chain seq x y z
N MET A 1 -19.68 -13.10 24.90
CA MET A 1 -19.50 -12.80 23.46
C MET A 1 -18.30 -11.89 23.32
N THR A 2 -17.35 -12.18 22.44
CA THR A 2 -16.22 -11.27 22.20
C THR A 2 -16.27 -10.83 20.75
N ASP A 3 -16.71 -9.59 20.51
CA ASP A 3 -16.65 -8.97 19.19
C ASP A 3 -15.19 -9.01 18.70
N PRO A 4 -14.90 -9.52 17.49
CA PRO A 4 -13.54 -9.59 16.98
C PRO A 4 -12.86 -8.22 17.00
N ILE A 5 -11.54 -8.21 17.18
CA ILE A 5 -10.75 -6.98 17.09
C ILE A 5 -10.12 -6.90 15.71
N LEU A 6 -10.23 -5.75 15.06
CA LEU A 6 -9.50 -5.47 13.82
C LEU A 6 -8.03 -5.18 14.13
N LEU A 7 -7.11 -5.87 13.47
CA LEU A 7 -5.70 -5.51 13.47
C LEU A 7 -5.33 -4.87 12.13
N LEU A 8 -5.03 -3.58 12.14
CA LEU A 8 -4.75 -2.81 10.93
C LEU A 8 -3.24 -2.56 10.78
N THR A 9 -2.62 -3.20 9.79
CA THR A 9 -1.15 -3.22 9.62
C THR A 9 -0.61 -2.29 8.53
N ARG A 10 -1.49 -1.51 7.90
CA ARG A 10 -1.12 -0.51 6.88
C ARG A 10 -0.42 0.69 7.55
N PRO A 11 0.31 1.53 6.77
CA PRO A 11 0.79 2.81 7.27
C PRO A 11 -0.32 3.61 7.94
N GLU A 12 -0.01 4.24 9.07
CA GLU A 12 -0.92 4.88 10.01
C GLU A 12 -2.09 5.64 9.35
N THR A 13 -1.79 6.61 8.48
CA THR A 13 -2.81 7.42 7.80
C THR A 13 -3.76 6.57 6.95
N ALA A 14 -3.24 5.55 6.27
CA ALA A 14 -4.04 4.65 5.44
C ALA A 14 -4.86 3.66 6.28
N ALA A 15 -4.33 3.22 7.43
CA ALA A 15 -5.07 2.39 8.38
C ALA A 15 -6.26 3.15 8.98
N ARG A 16 -6.06 4.41 9.41
CA ARG A 16 -7.12 5.27 9.95
C ARG A 16 -8.21 5.56 8.93
N ARG A 17 -7.84 5.89 7.69
CA ARG A 17 -8.82 6.11 6.61
C ARG A 17 -9.66 4.86 6.37
N PHE A 18 -9.02 3.70 6.30
CA PHE A 18 -9.71 2.44 6.08
C PHE A 18 -10.63 2.06 7.25
N LEU A 19 -10.22 2.32 8.51
CA LEU A 19 -11.09 2.15 9.67
C LEU A 19 -12.33 3.03 9.58
N ALA A 20 -12.18 4.31 9.26
CA ALA A 20 -13.32 5.21 9.09
C ALA A 20 -14.27 4.74 7.97
N GLU A 21 -13.73 4.28 6.83
CA GLU A 21 -14.52 3.69 5.74
C GLU A 21 -15.30 2.44 6.20
N LEU A 22 -14.68 1.57 7.02
CA LEU A 22 -15.33 0.39 7.60
C LEU A 22 -16.45 0.78 8.57
N GLU A 23 -16.22 1.75 9.46
CA GLU A 23 -17.20 2.18 10.46
C GLU A 23 -18.42 2.84 9.80
N VAL A 24 -18.20 3.65 8.76
CA VAL A 24 -19.28 4.22 7.93
C VAL A 24 -20.10 3.12 7.29
N ALA A 25 -19.46 2.12 6.67
CA ALA A 25 -20.15 1.02 6.02
C ALA A 25 -20.86 0.09 7.02
N ALA A 26 -20.32 -0.08 8.22
CA ALA A 26 -20.91 -0.88 9.29
C ALA A 26 -22.03 -0.16 10.06
N GLY A 27 -22.12 1.17 9.95
CA GLY A 27 -23.03 2.00 10.73
C GLY A 27 -22.73 2.02 12.24
N ARG A 28 -21.51 1.63 12.65
CA ARG A 28 -21.08 1.58 14.05
C ARG A 28 -19.57 1.65 14.19
N HIS A 29 -19.10 1.97 15.39
CA HIS A 29 -17.69 1.85 15.75
C HIS A 29 -17.24 0.39 15.81
N LEU A 30 -16.02 0.15 15.34
CA LEU A 30 -15.37 -1.16 15.34
C LEU A 30 -14.12 -1.11 16.23
N ARG A 31 -13.94 -2.13 17.07
CA ARG A 31 -12.75 -2.24 17.92
C ARG A 31 -11.55 -2.54 17.03
N ALA A 32 -10.55 -1.66 17.04
CA ALA A 32 -9.38 -1.80 16.20
C ALA A 32 -8.08 -1.45 16.93
N VAL A 33 -7.03 -2.24 16.66
CA VAL A 33 -5.64 -1.94 16.99
C VAL A 33 -4.94 -1.55 15.69
N ILE A 34 -4.38 -0.35 15.65
CA ILE A 34 -3.58 0.13 14.51
C ILE A 34 -2.10 -0.13 14.83
N ALA A 35 -1.48 -1.02 14.07
CA ALA A 35 -0.10 -1.43 14.26
C ALA A 35 0.62 -1.52 12.89
N PRO A 36 1.05 -0.38 12.33
CA PRO A 36 1.71 -0.35 11.03
C PRO A 36 2.96 -1.21 11.02
N LEU A 37 3.06 -2.14 10.06
CA LEU A 37 4.28 -2.94 9.82
C LEU A 37 5.26 -2.25 8.86
N LEU A 38 4.81 -1.15 8.26
CA LEU A 38 5.59 -0.33 7.35
C LEU A 38 5.33 1.13 7.68
N ARG A 39 6.41 1.88 7.86
CA ARG A 39 6.40 3.35 7.85
C ARG A 39 6.96 3.84 6.53
N ILE A 40 6.46 4.98 6.09
CA ILE A 40 7.01 5.66 4.92
C ILE A 40 7.91 6.78 5.41
N ASP A 41 9.20 6.66 5.11
CA ASP A 41 10.20 7.64 5.46
C ASP A 41 10.45 8.54 4.25
N GLU A 42 10.26 9.85 4.43
CA GLU A 42 10.52 10.81 3.37
C GLU A 42 12.02 10.97 3.16
N MET A 43 12.43 11.02 1.90
CA MET A 43 13.83 11.19 1.53
C MET A 43 13.98 12.37 0.58
N THR A 44 15.07 13.10 0.75
CA THR A 44 15.48 14.18 -0.15
C THR A 44 16.90 13.86 -0.61
N PRO A 45 17.06 13.06 -1.68
CA PRO A 45 18.38 12.74 -2.19
C PRO A 45 19.05 13.99 -2.78
N PRO A 46 20.39 13.97 -2.96
CA PRO A 46 21.08 15.01 -3.71
C PRO A 46 20.46 15.18 -5.11
N ARG A 47 20.43 16.41 -5.61
CA ARG A 47 19.99 16.66 -6.98
C ARG A 47 20.97 16.01 -7.97
N PRO A 48 20.47 15.47 -9.10
CA PRO A 48 21.36 15.00 -10.16
C PRO A 48 22.20 16.15 -10.71
N ALA A 49 23.39 15.84 -11.22
CA ALA A 49 24.29 16.84 -11.80
C ALA A 49 23.65 17.56 -13.00
N THR A 50 22.92 16.81 -13.82
CA THR A 50 22.11 17.36 -14.92
C THR A 50 20.66 17.55 -14.43
N PRO A 51 20.13 18.78 -14.44
CA PRO A 51 18.73 19.02 -14.08
C PRO A 51 17.78 18.26 -15.01
N PRO A 52 16.70 17.65 -14.49
CA PRO A 52 15.71 17.01 -15.33
C PRO A 52 14.88 18.04 -16.08
N ALA A 53 14.54 17.72 -17.32
CA ALA A 53 13.56 18.47 -18.10
C ALA A 53 12.12 17.98 -17.82
N VAL A 54 11.96 16.69 -17.53
CA VAL A 54 10.65 16.06 -17.28
C VAL A 54 10.77 15.06 -16.13
N LEU A 55 9.78 15.07 -15.25
CA LEU A 55 9.66 14.09 -14.17
C LEU A 55 8.81 12.89 -14.59
N ILE A 56 9.12 11.73 -14.00
CA ILE A 56 8.28 10.53 -14.07
C ILE A 56 7.78 10.23 -12.66
N LEU A 57 6.46 10.12 -12.51
CA LEU A 57 5.79 9.90 -11.24
C LEU A 57 4.86 8.68 -11.31
N THR A 58 5.23 7.63 -10.58
CA THR A 58 4.45 6.39 -10.47
C THR A 58 3.67 6.27 -9.17
N SER A 59 3.68 7.32 -8.35
CA SER A 59 2.89 7.40 -7.12
C SER A 59 2.68 8.86 -6.69
N GLU A 60 1.65 9.09 -5.87
CA GLU A 60 1.40 10.37 -5.20
C GLU A 60 2.62 10.83 -4.37
N ARG A 61 3.38 9.88 -3.80
CA ARG A 61 4.58 10.18 -3.00
C ARG A 61 5.75 10.68 -3.84
N GLY A 62 5.83 10.27 -5.11
CA GLY A 62 6.77 10.84 -6.07
C GLY A 62 6.53 12.35 -6.26
N ALA A 63 5.26 12.76 -6.37
CA ALA A 63 4.91 14.18 -6.48
C ALA A 63 5.32 14.98 -5.24
N LEU A 64 5.05 14.46 -4.04
CA LEU A 64 5.51 15.09 -2.79
C LEU A 64 7.04 15.17 -2.72
N GLY A 65 7.74 14.15 -3.22
CA GLY A 65 9.19 14.18 -3.39
C GLY A 65 9.66 15.30 -4.32
N ALA A 66 8.95 15.52 -5.42
CA ALA A 66 9.25 16.63 -6.33
C ALA A 66 9.13 17.99 -5.64
N ALA A 67 8.11 18.15 -4.77
CA ALA A 67 7.92 19.36 -3.98
C ALA A 67 9.10 19.61 -3.03
N ARG A 68 9.51 18.58 -2.28
CA ARG A 68 10.69 18.65 -1.38
C ARG A 68 11.98 18.95 -2.11
N MET A 69 12.12 18.40 -3.33
CA MET A 69 13.25 18.65 -4.21
C MET A 69 13.13 19.95 -5.00
N GLY A 70 12.08 20.77 -4.81
CA GLY A 70 11.92 22.06 -5.47
C GLY A 70 11.90 21.98 -6.99
N TYR A 71 11.05 21.10 -7.54
CA TYR A 71 10.85 20.92 -8.99
C TYR A 71 9.54 21.52 -9.53
N ALA A 72 8.95 22.50 -8.83
CA ALA A 72 7.73 23.17 -9.29
C ALA A 72 7.89 23.72 -10.74
N GLY A 73 6.80 23.70 -11.50
CA GLY A 73 6.75 24.13 -12.90
C GLY A 73 7.24 23.09 -13.91
N LEU A 74 7.87 21.98 -13.48
CA LEU A 74 8.29 20.95 -14.42
C LEU A 74 7.11 20.10 -14.93
N PRO A 75 7.15 19.67 -16.20
CA PRO A 75 6.26 18.64 -16.70
C PRO A 75 6.51 17.30 -16.00
N ALA A 76 5.42 16.55 -15.76
CA ALA A 76 5.49 15.28 -15.05
C ALA A 76 4.59 14.21 -15.66
N TRP A 77 5.17 13.13 -16.19
CA TRP A 77 4.42 11.93 -16.59
C TRP A 77 3.85 11.23 -15.35
N CYS A 78 2.53 11.18 -15.24
CA CYS A 78 1.82 10.66 -14.09
C CYS A 78 1.13 9.33 -14.42
N VAL A 79 1.38 8.28 -13.64
CA VAL A 79 0.87 6.94 -13.95
C VAL A 79 -0.65 6.87 -13.96
N GLY A 80 -1.33 7.64 -13.13
CA GLY A 80 -2.78 7.68 -13.12
C GLY A 80 -3.35 8.94 -12.49
N PRO A 81 -4.70 9.06 -12.47
CA PRO A 81 -5.38 10.30 -12.08
C PRO A 81 -5.00 10.80 -10.68
N ARG A 82 -4.87 9.90 -9.70
CA ARG A 82 -4.46 10.27 -8.33
C ARG A 82 -3.05 10.87 -8.28
N THR A 83 -2.12 10.32 -9.06
CA THR A 83 -0.76 10.86 -9.16
C THR A 83 -0.74 12.22 -9.87
N ALA A 84 -1.54 12.37 -10.94
CA ALA A 84 -1.69 13.64 -11.63
C ALA A 84 -2.29 14.74 -10.73
N GLN A 85 -3.28 14.38 -9.90
CA GLN A 85 -3.86 15.30 -8.91
C GLN A 85 -2.82 15.74 -7.87
N ALA A 86 -2.05 14.80 -7.32
CA ALA A 86 -0.97 15.11 -6.39
C ALA A 86 0.12 16.00 -7.05
N ALA A 87 0.46 15.74 -8.31
CA ALA A 87 1.41 16.56 -9.07
C ALA A 87 0.93 18.01 -9.23
N ARG A 88 -0.36 18.22 -9.59
CA ARG A 88 -0.94 19.58 -9.65
C ARG A 88 -0.90 20.29 -8.30
N ALA A 89 -1.23 19.57 -7.23
CA ALA A 89 -1.27 20.13 -5.88
C ALA A 89 0.10 20.66 -5.41
N VAL A 90 1.20 20.15 -5.98
CA VAL A 90 2.57 20.60 -5.69
C VAL A 90 3.16 21.52 -6.77
N GLY A 91 2.34 22.00 -7.71
CA GLY A 91 2.76 22.95 -8.74
C GLY A 91 3.50 22.35 -9.94
N LEU A 92 3.34 21.05 -10.22
CA LEU A 92 3.85 20.44 -11.46
C LEU A 92 2.81 20.48 -12.58
N GLU A 93 3.26 20.27 -13.82
CA GLU A 93 2.41 20.17 -15.01
C GLU A 93 2.19 18.69 -15.40
N PRO A 94 1.10 18.03 -14.96
CA PRO A 94 0.94 16.60 -15.18
C PRO A 94 0.60 16.24 -16.62
N ARG A 95 1.14 15.12 -17.08
CA ARG A 95 0.84 14.45 -18.35
C ARG A 95 0.34 13.04 -18.08
N ALA A 96 -0.58 12.56 -18.92
CA ALA A 96 -1.21 11.26 -18.73
C ALA A 96 -0.27 10.11 -19.12
N GLY A 97 0.09 9.25 -18.16
CA GLY A 97 0.88 8.04 -18.39
C GLY A 97 0.05 6.77 -18.64
N GLY A 98 -1.27 6.86 -18.80
CA GLY A 98 -2.09 5.73 -19.27
C GLY A 98 -2.32 4.58 -18.28
N GLY A 99 -2.12 4.77 -16.98
CA GLY A 99 -2.56 3.84 -15.92
C GLY A 99 -1.52 2.84 -15.42
N THR A 100 -0.46 2.54 -16.20
CA THR A 100 0.53 1.52 -15.85
C THR A 100 1.95 1.97 -16.22
N ALA A 101 2.97 1.32 -15.66
CA ALA A 101 4.36 1.58 -16.07
C ALA A 101 4.60 1.24 -17.55
N GLU A 102 3.86 0.28 -18.11
CA GLU A 102 3.99 -0.14 -19.51
C GLU A 102 3.39 0.89 -20.46
N THR A 103 2.15 1.30 -20.20
CA THR A 103 1.47 2.35 -20.97
C THR A 103 2.17 3.70 -20.82
N MET A 104 2.73 4.00 -19.65
CA MET A 104 3.54 5.19 -19.44
C MET A 104 4.83 5.15 -20.26
N ARG A 105 5.54 4.02 -20.29
CA ARG A 105 6.74 3.87 -21.12
C ARG A 105 6.41 4.13 -22.59
N ALA A 106 5.33 3.52 -23.09
CA ALA A 106 4.90 3.71 -24.47
C ALA A 106 4.57 5.18 -24.77
N ALA A 107 3.87 5.87 -23.87
CA ALA A 107 3.56 7.30 -24.02
C ALA A 107 4.82 8.18 -24.03
N ILE A 108 5.79 7.89 -23.16
CA ILE A 108 7.08 8.61 -23.13
C ILE A 108 7.84 8.40 -24.44
N LEU A 109 7.92 7.16 -24.94
CA LEU A 109 8.65 6.85 -26.18
C LEU A 109 7.99 7.43 -27.44
N ALA A 110 6.68 7.61 -27.42
CA ALA A 110 5.94 8.24 -28.52
C ALA A 110 6.03 9.78 -28.50
N ALA A 111 6.37 10.39 -27.37
CA ALA A 111 6.56 11.83 -27.26
C ALA A 111 7.92 12.25 -27.83
N PRO A 112 8.05 13.49 -28.34
CA PRO A 112 9.35 14.08 -28.69
C PRO A 112 10.37 13.93 -27.56
N GLU A 113 11.66 13.86 -27.90
CA GLU A 113 12.70 13.93 -26.88
C GLU A 113 12.74 15.33 -26.28
N GLU A 114 12.56 15.40 -24.96
CA GLU A 114 12.45 16.66 -24.21
C GLU A 114 13.65 16.88 -23.27
N GLY A 115 14.71 16.07 -23.42
CA GLY A 115 15.87 16.09 -22.55
C GLY A 115 15.81 15.07 -21.39
N PRO A 116 16.65 15.26 -20.35
CA PRO A 116 16.83 14.28 -19.29
C PRO A 116 15.56 14.04 -18.48
N LEU A 117 15.19 12.77 -18.32
CA LEU A 117 14.07 12.31 -17.50
C LEU A 117 14.56 11.97 -16.09
N LEU A 118 13.75 12.23 -15.07
CA LEU A 118 14.01 11.78 -13.70
C LEU A 118 12.79 11.08 -13.10
N HIS A 119 12.96 9.79 -12.78
CA HIS A 119 11.94 9.02 -12.07
C HIS A 119 12.06 9.21 -10.56
N LEU A 120 11.08 9.89 -9.97
CA LEU A 120 10.97 10.02 -8.52
C LEU A 120 10.17 8.84 -7.96
N ARG A 121 10.86 7.96 -7.21
CA ARG A 121 10.34 6.66 -6.81
C ARG A 121 10.57 6.35 -5.34
N GLY A 122 9.96 5.24 -4.91
CA GLY A 122 10.31 4.59 -3.66
C GLY A 122 11.58 3.77 -3.79
N ASP A 123 12.17 3.41 -2.64
CA ASP A 123 13.30 2.49 -2.52
C ASP A 123 13.03 1.12 -3.18
N HIS A 124 11.79 0.64 -3.12
CA HIS A 124 11.34 -0.58 -3.75
C HIS A 124 10.57 -0.28 -5.06
N GLN A 125 11.01 -0.86 -6.18
CA GLN A 125 10.33 -0.75 -7.47
C GLN A 125 9.99 -2.10 -8.11
N ARG A 126 8.89 -2.15 -8.87
CA ARG A 126 8.54 -3.27 -9.75
C ARG A 126 8.70 -2.84 -11.20
N GLY A 127 9.54 -3.55 -11.94
CA GLY A 127 9.88 -3.20 -13.32
C GLY A 127 10.78 -1.97 -13.34
N ASP A 128 12.03 -2.15 -13.75
CA ASP A 128 13.01 -1.07 -13.78
C ASP A 128 12.73 -0.11 -14.95
N LEU A 129 11.76 0.79 -14.77
CA LEU A 129 11.32 1.74 -15.79
C LEU A 129 12.47 2.64 -16.28
N PRO A 130 13.32 3.23 -15.41
CA PRO A 130 14.48 4.00 -15.84
C PRO A 130 15.44 3.21 -16.72
N ALA A 131 15.82 1.99 -16.33
CA ALA A 131 16.70 1.16 -17.15
C ALA A 131 16.07 0.80 -18.50
N ARG A 132 14.77 0.52 -18.54
CA ARG A 132 14.05 0.21 -19.78
C ARG A 132 13.94 1.42 -20.71
N LEU A 133 13.80 2.64 -20.17
CA LEU A 133 13.80 3.88 -20.95
C LEU A 133 15.20 4.17 -21.52
N ARG A 134 16.25 3.97 -20.72
CA ARG A 134 17.64 4.07 -21.18
C ARG A 134 17.95 3.09 -22.30
N ALA A 135 17.51 1.84 -22.17
CA ALA A 135 17.66 0.81 -23.21
C ALA A 135 16.94 1.18 -24.52
N ALA A 136 15.93 2.06 -24.46
CA ALA A 136 15.19 2.58 -25.60
C ALA A 136 15.67 3.96 -26.07
N GLY A 137 16.86 4.41 -25.62
CA GLY A 137 17.50 5.64 -26.08
C GLY A 137 17.16 6.91 -25.30
N ARG A 138 16.30 6.84 -24.27
CA ARG A 138 15.94 8.02 -23.47
C ARG A 138 16.90 8.20 -22.30
N ASP A 139 17.48 9.39 -22.16
CA ASP A 139 18.22 9.74 -20.94
C ASP A 139 17.26 9.77 -19.75
N CYS A 140 17.40 8.79 -18.85
CA CYS A 140 16.51 8.63 -17.71
C CYS A 140 17.27 8.19 -16.47
N GLY A 141 17.37 9.09 -15.50
CA GLY A 141 17.82 8.81 -14.15
C GLY A 141 16.65 8.44 -13.22
N ASP A 142 16.99 8.11 -11.98
CA ASP A 142 16.03 7.88 -10.91
C ASP A 142 16.54 8.44 -9.58
N ALA A 143 15.59 8.78 -8.70
CA ALA A 143 15.87 9.25 -7.36
C ALA A 143 14.87 8.64 -6.37
N VAL A 144 15.40 8.10 -5.28
CA VAL A 144 14.61 7.57 -4.17
C VAL A 144 14.17 8.73 -3.27
N VAL A 145 12.90 9.09 -3.34
CA VAL A 145 12.32 10.23 -2.58
C VAL A 145 11.46 9.80 -1.39
N TYR A 146 11.32 8.50 -1.19
CA TYR A 146 10.79 7.89 0.03
C TYR A 146 11.27 6.44 0.17
N ALA A 147 11.40 5.97 1.40
CA ALA A 147 11.66 4.58 1.72
C ALA A 147 10.47 3.93 2.43
N GLN A 148 10.34 2.61 2.31
CA GLN A 148 9.40 1.82 3.09
C GLN A 148 10.17 1.04 4.15
N THR A 149 10.22 1.61 5.35
CA THR A 149 10.94 1.04 6.49
C THR A 149 10.02 0.09 7.24
N THR A 150 10.52 -1.11 7.52
CA THR A 150 9.81 -2.11 8.33
C THR A 150 9.71 -1.64 9.77
N CYS A 151 8.53 -1.80 10.36
CA CYS A 151 8.31 -1.52 11.77
C CYS A 151 8.09 -2.83 12.51
N PRO A 152 8.66 -2.99 13.72
CA PRO A 152 8.29 -4.11 14.58
C PRO A 152 6.82 -3.97 14.98
N LEU A 153 6.19 -5.12 15.25
CA LEU A 153 4.83 -5.14 15.78
C LEU A 153 4.78 -4.41 17.14
N SER A 154 3.74 -3.61 17.38
CA SER A 154 3.55 -2.97 18.68
C SER A 154 3.30 -4.02 19.77
N ALA A 155 3.64 -3.69 21.02
CA ALA A 155 3.38 -4.60 22.16
C ALA A 155 1.89 -4.95 22.30
N GLU A 156 1.01 -3.98 22.04
CA GLU A 156 -0.45 -4.19 22.03
C GLU A 156 -0.88 -5.18 20.94
N ALA A 157 -0.38 -5.02 19.71
CA ALA A 157 -0.70 -5.95 18.63
C ALA A 157 -0.08 -7.34 18.85
N ARG A 158 1.10 -7.43 19.47
CA ARG A 158 1.67 -8.73 19.84
C ARG A 158 0.81 -9.43 20.88
N ALA A 159 0.43 -8.72 21.95
CA ALA A 159 -0.47 -9.26 22.97
C ALA A 159 -1.82 -9.69 22.39
N LEU A 160 -2.34 -8.95 21.39
CA LEU A 160 -3.55 -9.33 20.67
C LEU A 160 -3.38 -10.65 19.91
N LEU A 161 -2.27 -10.83 19.17
CA LEU A 161 -1.99 -12.06 18.41
C LEU A 161 -1.63 -13.26 19.31
N ASP A 162 -1.11 -13.02 20.51
CA ASP A 162 -0.83 -14.06 21.52
C ASP A 162 -2.04 -14.38 22.42
N GLY A 163 -3.12 -13.62 22.29
CA GLY A 163 -4.34 -13.79 23.09
C GLY A 163 -5.27 -14.87 22.55
N ALA A 164 -6.43 -15.00 23.19
CA ALA A 164 -7.51 -15.88 22.76
C ALA A 164 -8.67 -15.13 22.06
N VAL A 165 -8.58 -13.80 21.97
CA VAL A 165 -9.62 -12.97 21.36
C VAL A 165 -9.57 -13.15 19.84
N PRO A 166 -10.71 -13.39 19.17
CA PRO A 166 -10.76 -13.44 17.70
C PRO A 166 -10.24 -12.15 17.05
N VAL A 167 -9.37 -12.27 16.04
CA VAL A 167 -8.75 -11.14 15.35
C VAL A 167 -9.03 -11.20 13.86
N VAL A 168 -9.46 -10.07 13.28
CA VAL A 168 -9.63 -9.92 11.84
C VAL A 168 -8.51 -9.04 11.30
N VAL A 169 -7.74 -9.55 10.33
CA VAL A 169 -6.55 -8.87 9.80
C VAL A 169 -6.64 -8.65 8.28
N PRO A 170 -7.04 -7.44 7.84
CA PRO A 170 -7.04 -7.10 6.42
C PRO A 170 -5.65 -6.67 5.92
N VAL A 171 -5.18 -7.30 4.84
CA VAL A 171 -3.82 -7.16 4.30
C VAL A 171 -3.83 -6.79 2.82
N PHE A 172 -3.19 -5.65 2.52
CA PHE A 172 -3.30 -4.92 1.26
C PHE A 172 -2.10 -5.08 0.32
N SER A 173 -1.14 -5.93 0.66
CA SER A 173 -0.03 -6.24 -0.24
C SER A 173 0.66 -7.56 0.13
N PRO A 174 1.29 -8.25 -0.84
CA PRO A 174 2.13 -9.41 -0.55
C PRO A 174 3.28 -9.10 0.40
N ARG A 175 3.82 -7.86 0.35
CA ARG A 175 4.90 -7.44 1.24
C ARG A 175 4.44 -7.34 2.70
N SER A 176 3.32 -6.66 2.94
CA SER A 176 2.73 -6.57 4.29
C SER A 176 2.32 -7.93 4.82
N ALA A 177 1.85 -8.83 3.94
CA ALA A 177 1.54 -10.21 4.29
C ALA A 177 2.78 -10.99 4.75
N ALA A 178 3.89 -10.88 4.02
CA ALA A 178 5.15 -11.51 4.40
C ALA A 178 5.66 -11.00 5.76
N LEU A 179 5.66 -9.67 5.96
CA LEU A 179 6.06 -9.07 7.24
C LEU A 179 5.16 -9.50 8.41
N LEU A 180 3.84 -9.62 8.17
CA LEU A 180 2.95 -10.12 9.20
C LEU A 180 3.22 -11.60 9.50
N ALA A 181 3.52 -12.41 8.48
CA ALA A 181 3.81 -13.84 8.65
C ALA A 181 5.06 -14.12 9.49
N GLU A 182 6.01 -13.18 9.54
CA GLU A 182 7.17 -13.24 10.45
C GLU A 182 6.76 -13.20 11.93
N CYS A 183 5.52 -12.83 12.24
CA CYS A 183 4.99 -12.86 13.61
C CYS A 183 4.57 -14.26 14.07
N ALA A 184 4.54 -15.26 13.18
CA ALA A 184 4.20 -16.63 13.56
C ALA A 184 5.24 -17.26 14.51
N PRO A 185 4.84 -18.15 15.43
CA PRO A 185 3.46 -18.58 15.69
C PRO A 185 2.64 -17.52 16.45
N VAL A 186 1.32 -17.61 16.29
CA VAL A 186 0.31 -16.79 16.96
C VAL A 186 -0.74 -17.71 17.60
N ALA A 187 -1.34 -17.28 18.71
CA ALA A 187 -2.33 -18.08 19.44
C ALA A 187 -3.78 -17.66 19.13
N ALA A 188 -3.99 -16.39 18.75
CA ALA A 188 -5.30 -15.86 18.50
C ALA A 188 -5.99 -16.55 17.31
N PRO A 189 -7.30 -16.82 17.38
CA PRO A 189 -8.07 -17.22 16.21
C PRO A 189 -8.03 -16.09 15.16
N LEU A 190 -7.56 -16.39 13.95
CA LEU A 190 -7.40 -15.38 12.90
C LEU A 190 -8.39 -15.56 11.74
N ALA A 191 -9.01 -14.45 11.35
CA ALA A 191 -9.67 -14.27 10.06
C ALA A 191 -8.85 -13.26 9.23
N LEU A 192 -8.21 -13.75 8.18
CA LEU A 192 -7.28 -13.00 7.36
C LEU A 192 -7.95 -12.58 6.05
N VAL A 193 -7.89 -11.29 5.70
CA VAL A 193 -8.50 -10.78 4.46
C VAL A 193 -7.41 -10.28 3.52
N ALA A 194 -7.22 -10.94 2.39
CA ALA A 194 -6.12 -10.66 1.46
C ALA A 194 -6.62 -9.98 0.17
N ILE A 195 -5.94 -8.90 -0.24
CA ILE A 195 -6.25 -8.18 -1.50
C ILE A 195 -5.97 -9.00 -2.77
N SER A 196 -5.15 -10.05 -2.67
CA SER A 196 -4.71 -10.83 -3.83
C SER A 196 -4.28 -12.24 -3.43
N ALA A 197 -4.19 -13.14 -4.43
CA ALA A 197 -3.69 -14.49 -4.22
C ALA A 197 -2.23 -14.52 -3.72
N ALA A 198 -1.39 -13.58 -4.16
CA ALA A 198 -0.02 -13.48 -3.68
C ALA A 198 0.06 -13.07 -2.20
N ALA A 199 -0.81 -12.16 -1.75
CA ALA A 199 -0.92 -11.82 -0.33
C ALA A 199 -1.46 -13.00 0.48
N ALA A 200 -2.51 -13.68 -0.01
CA ALA A 200 -3.07 -14.85 0.67
C ALA A 200 -2.03 -15.96 0.89
N ARG A 201 -1.21 -16.28 -0.12
CA ARG A 201 -0.14 -17.27 0.01
C ARG A 201 0.91 -16.88 1.04
N ALA A 202 1.30 -15.61 1.07
CA ALA A 202 2.30 -15.11 2.02
C ALA A 202 1.82 -15.18 3.48
N LEU A 203 0.51 -15.22 3.72
CA LEU A 203 -0.08 -15.33 5.06
C LEU A 203 -0.15 -16.77 5.60
N ALA A 204 0.14 -17.78 4.79
CA ALA A 204 0.02 -19.19 5.18
C ALA A 204 0.69 -19.55 6.53
N PRO A 205 1.87 -18.99 6.90
CA PRO A 205 2.51 -19.31 8.19
C PRO A 205 1.71 -18.92 9.43
N LEU A 206 0.77 -17.98 9.34
CA LEU A 206 -0.02 -17.52 10.50
C LEU A 206 -1.14 -18.50 10.88
N GLY A 207 -1.54 -19.38 9.96
CA GLY A 207 -2.77 -20.15 10.11
C GLY A 207 -4.03 -19.29 10.06
N GLY A 208 -5.20 -19.91 10.30
CA GLY A 208 -6.50 -19.25 10.29
C GLY A 208 -7.22 -19.28 8.94
N VAL A 209 -8.39 -18.64 8.90
CA VAL A 209 -9.25 -18.61 7.70
C VAL A 209 -8.83 -17.44 6.81
N VAL A 210 -8.44 -17.72 5.56
CA VAL A 210 -8.04 -16.70 4.59
C VAL A 210 -9.15 -16.45 3.57
N THR A 211 -9.70 -15.23 3.58
CA THR A 211 -10.65 -14.75 2.58
C THR A 211 -9.94 -13.82 1.61
N ARG A 212 -10.14 -14.02 0.31
CA ARG A 212 -9.61 -13.11 -0.71
C ARG A 212 -10.70 -12.13 -1.14
N ALA A 213 -10.38 -10.84 -1.23
CA ALA A 213 -11.28 -9.86 -1.82
C ALA A 213 -11.59 -10.23 -3.29
N THR A 214 -12.83 -9.97 -3.72
CA THR A 214 -13.29 -10.28 -5.08
C THR A 214 -12.55 -9.49 -6.15
N HIS A 215 -12.17 -8.24 -5.83
CA HIS A 215 -11.34 -7.36 -6.65
C HIS A 215 -10.28 -6.64 -5.79
N PRO A 216 -9.13 -6.22 -6.35
CA PRO A 216 -8.06 -5.54 -5.61
C PRO A 216 -8.37 -4.05 -5.35
N GLU A 217 -9.63 -3.74 -5.10
CA GLU A 217 -10.13 -2.37 -4.90
C GLU A 217 -10.54 -2.14 -3.45
N ALA A 218 -10.56 -0.87 -3.03
CA ALA A 218 -10.86 -0.50 -1.65
C ALA A 218 -12.23 -1.02 -1.19
N ILE A 219 -13.26 -0.92 -2.04
CA ILE A 219 -14.62 -1.36 -1.72
C ILE A 219 -14.71 -2.87 -1.45
N ALA A 220 -14.08 -3.69 -2.30
CA ALA A 220 -14.07 -5.14 -2.13
C ALA A 220 -13.31 -5.57 -0.86
N MET A 221 -12.31 -4.80 -0.43
CA MET A 221 -11.62 -5.02 0.85
C MET A 221 -12.50 -4.64 2.05
N ILE A 222 -13.29 -3.58 1.96
CA ILE A 222 -14.26 -3.19 3.01
C ILE A 222 -15.26 -4.33 3.20
N ASP A 223 -15.93 -4.74 2.12
CA ASP A 223 -16.98 -5.78 2.16
C ASP A 223 -16.43 -7.10 2.73
N ALA A 224 -15.29 -7.57 2.22
CA ALA A 224 -14.67 -8.80 2.68
C ALA A 224 -14.25 -8.73 4.17
N THR A 225 -13.80 -7.56 4.63
CA THR A 225 -13.44 -7.35 6.03
C THR A 225 -14.67 -7.38 6.93
N LEU A 226 -15.76 -6.73 6.54
CA LEU A 226 -17.01 -6.73 7.30
C LEU A 226 -17.65 -8.12 7.35
N VAL A 227 -17.64 -8.87 6.24
CA VAL A 227 -18.10 -10.26 6.20
C VAL A 227 -17.28 -11.14 7.14
N ALA A 228 -15.94 -11.03 7.08
CA ALA A 228 -15.06 -11.77 7.99
C ALA A 228 -15.33 -11.39 9.46
N HIS A 229 -15.50 -10.10 9.74
CA HIS A 229 -15.82 -9.62 11.08
C HIS A 229 -17.17 -10.14 11.62
N ALA A 230 -18.21 -10.16 10.79
CA ALA A 230 -19.54 -10.66 11.18
C ALA A 230 -19.56 -12.18 11.39
N THR A 231 -18.95 -12.93 10.46
CA THR A 231 -18.96 -14.40 10.48
C THR A 231 -18.05 -14.98 11.56
N PHE A 232 -16.90 -14.36 11.80
CA PHE A 232 -15.96 -14.87 12.80
C PHE A 232 -16.46 -14.61 14.24
N GLY A 233 -17.21 -13.51 14.44
CA GLY A 233 -17.93 -13.28 15.70
C GLY A 233 -19.07 -14.27 15.94
N SER A 234 -19.68 -14.85 14.89
CA SER A 234 -20.77 -15.81 15.03
C SER A 234 -20.31 -17.27 15.12
N MET A 235 -19.20 -17.66 14.48
CA MET A 235 -18.66 -19.03 14.54
C MET A 235 -18.20 -19.46 15.95
N THR A 236 -17.77 -18.52 16.80
CA THR A 236 -17.49 -18.85 18.22
C THR A 236 -18.74 -19.22 19.03
N GLN A 237 -19.96 -19.07 18.48
CA GLN A 237 -21.20 -19.45 19.17
C GLN A 237 -21.59 -20.92 19.00
N SER A 238 -21.11 -21.61 17.96
CA SER A 238 -21.53 -23.00 17.65
C SER A 238 -20.61 -24.09 18.22
N GLY A 239 -19.45 -23.74 18.78
CA GLY A 239 -18.50 -24.69 19.39
C GLY A 239 -18.70 -24.95 20.88
N GLY A 240 -19.71 -24.35 21.51
CA GLY A 240 -19.98 -24.43 22.95
C GLY A 240 -21.32 -25.08 23.27
N SER A 241 -21.54 -26.32 22.82
CA SER A 241 -22.62 -27.19 23.29
C SER A 241 -22.18 -28.64 23.12
N GLY A 242 -21.68 -29.21 24.21
CA GLY A 242 -21.13 -30.55 24.27
C GLY A 242 -20.48 -30.81 25.61
N ALA A 243 -21.27 -30.71 26.68
CA ALA A 243 -21.02 -31.35 27.96
C ALA A 243 -22.11 -32.39 28.17
#